data_AF-A0A5E4N4U8-F1
#
_entry.id   AF-A0A5E4N4U8-F1
#
_cell.length_a   1.000
_cell.length_b   1.000
_cell.length_c   1.000
_cell.angle_alpha   90.00
_cell.angle_beta   90.00
_cell.angle_gamma   90.00
#
_symmetry.space_group_name_H-M   'P 1'
#
loop_
_entity.id
_entity.type
_entity.pdbx_description
1 polymer ?
#
loop_
_entity_poly.entity_id
_entity_poly.type
_entity_poly.pdbx_seq_one_letter_code
_entity_poly.pdbx_strand_id
1 'polypeptide(L)'
;MKENMVKSLVKKGTEIPLRRITVKMTAVQTVQLCDFVCKNTLKLFKALDIPQDFLNPHPSTWENNNDFIESRKRIQNLKVVNDAAERGISLIQTFNGILTNQEEQKQYLLQVVEQHGQKYPNPNRSTLND
;
A
#
# COMPACT_ATOMS: atom_id res chain seq x y z
N MET A 1 8.22 -3.75 20.44
CA MET A 1 7.65 -3.66 19.07
C MET A 1 7.78 -4.96 18.28
N LYS A 2 9.01 -5.47 18.01
CA LYS A 2 9.24 -6.73 17.26
C LYS A 2 8.46 -7.93 17.84
N GLU A 3 8.50 -8.12 19.16
CA GLU A 3 7.75 -9.17 19.86
C GLU A 3 6.24 -9.09 19.62
N ASN A 4 5.64 -7.90 19.66
CA ASN A 4 4.21 -7.71 19.43
C ASN A 4 3.82 -8.05 17.99
N MET A 5 4.70 -7.80 17.03
CA MET A 5 4.50 -8.19 15.63
C MET A 5 4.55 -9.70 15.47
N VAL A 6 5.54 -10.38 16.08
CA VAL A 6 5.63 -11.85 16.07
C VAL A 6 4.39 -12.47 16.70
N LYS A 7 3.96 -11.97 17.87
CA LYS A 7 2.70 -12.39 18.51
C LYS A 7 1.48 -12.18 17.61
N SER A 8 1.49 -11.15 16.77
CA SER A 8 0.38 -10.85 15.85
C SER A 8 0.34 -11.73 14.61
N LEU A 9 1.42 -12.46 14.28
CA LEU A 9 1.45 -13.38 13.13
C LEU A 9 0.44 -14.53 13.23
N VAL A 10 -0.11 -14.81 14.42
CA VAL A 10 -1.17 -15.82 14.59
C VAL A 10 -2.56 -15.32 14.18
N LYS A 11 -2.75 -14.00 14.05
CA LYS A 11 -4.04 -13.39 13.68
C LYS A 11 -4.45 -13.84 12.28
N LYS A 12 -5.71 -14.20 12.08
CA LYS A 12 -6.26 -14.56 10.75
C LYS A 12 -6.33 -13.29 9.89
N GLY A 13 -5.72 -13.33 8.72
CA GLY A 13 -5.82 -12.26 7.72
C GLY A 13 -7.04 -12.42 6.82
N THR A 14 -7.35 -11.39 6.02
CA THR A 14 -8.39 -11.45 4.99
C THR A 14 -7.89 -12.20 3.75
N GLU A 15 -8.68 -13.09 3.16
CA GLU A 15 -8.26 -13.81 1.96
C GLU A 15 -8.20 -12.91 0.73
N ILE A 16 -9.13 -11.96 0.66
CA ILE A 16 -9.24 -10.99 -0.42
C ILE A 16 -8.50 -9.72 0.01
N PRO A 17 -7.44 -9.31 -0.72
CA PRO A 17 -6.80 -8.03 -0.47
C PRO A 17 -7.75 -6.91 -0.88
N LEU A 18 -7.80 -5.84 -0.08
CA LEU A 18 -8.57 -4.66 -0.39
C LEU A 18 -8.01 -4.00 -1.66
N ARG A 19 -8.88 -3.72 -2.65
CA ARG A 19 -8.49 -2.97 -3.86
C ARG A 19 -8.11 -1.51 -3.55
N ARG A 20 -8.67 -0.96 -2.47
CA ARG A 20 -8.38 0.39 -1.98
C ARG A 20 -8.30 0.35 -0.46
N ILE A 21 -7.24 0.92 0.11
CA ILE A 21 -7.11 1.05 1.56
C ILE A 21 -8.02 2.20 2.00
N THR A 22 -9.03 1.89 2.81
CA THR A 22 -9.88 2.91 3.46
C THR A 22 -9.42 3.05 4.89
N VAL A 23 -8.58 4.05 5.17
CA VAL A 23 -8.16 4.35 6.54
C VAL A 23 -9.01 5.49 7.08
N LYS A 24 -9.75 5.26 8.16
CA LYS A 24 -10.40 6.36 8.89
C LYS A 24 -9.30 7.19 9.55
N MET A 25 -9.28 8.51 9.34
CA MET A 25 -8.22 9.38 9.88
C MET A 25 -8.09 9.30 11.41
N THR A 26 -9.19 9.09 12.12
CA THR A 26 -9.21 8.87 13.57
C THR A 26 -8.52 7.58 14.00
N ALA A 27 -8.47 6.57 13.14
CA ALA A 27 -7.80 5.31 13.41
C ALA A 27 -6.28 5.41 13.21
N VAL A 28 -5.79 6.31 12.37
CA VAL A 28 -4.33 6.45 12.08
C VAL A 28 -3.54 6.78 13.35
N GLN A 29 -4.15 7.54 14.27
CA GLN A 29 -3.49 7.95 15.51
C GLN A 29 -3.41 6.83 16.57
N THR A 30 -4.25 5.80 16.46
CA THR A 30 -4.39 4.75 17.48
C THR A 30 -3.81 3.40 17.03
N VAL A 31 -3.73 3.15 15.72
CA VAL A 31 -3.18 1.91 15.18
C VAL A 31 -1.66 1.82 15.34
N GLN A 32 -1.20 0.66 15.78
CA GLN A 32 0.22 0.31 15.86
C GLN A 32 0.61 -0.61 14.70
N LEU A 33 1.90 -0.71 14.40
CA LEU A 33 2.36 -1.55 13.29
C LEU A 33 1.96 -3.02 13.44
N CYS A 34 1.89 -3.53 14.68
CA CYS A 34 1.46 -4.90 14.97
C CYS A 34 -0.02 -5.18 14.63
N ASP A 35 -0.83 -4.14 14.46
CA ASP A 35 -2.24 -4.29 14.07
C ASP A 35 -2.39 -4.65 12.59
N PHE A 36 -1.36 -4.35 11.79
CA PHE A 36 -1.28 -4.69 10.37
C PHE A 36 -0.60 -6.06 10.11
N VAL A 37 -0.09 -6.71 11.16
CA VAL A 37 0.59 -8.01 11.05
C VAL A 37 -0.41 -9.14 11.28
N CYS A 38 -0.42 -10.12 10.38
CA CYS A 38 -1.27 -11.30 10.46
C CYS A 38 -0.60 -12.49 9.74
N LYS A 39 -1.26 -13.65 9.71
CA LYS A 39 -0.77 -14.83 8.97
C LYS A 39 -0.47 -14.53 7.50
N ASN A 40 -1.17 -13.59 6.87
CA ASN A 40 -0.91 -13.21 5.48
C ASN A 40 0.43 -12.48 5.29
N THR A 41 0.99 -11.86 6.34
CA THR A 41 2.32 -11.26 6.27
C THR A 41 3.38 -12.29 5.84
N LEU A 42 3.21 -13.56 6.21
CA LEU A 42 4.11 -14.64 5.79
C LEU A 42 4.04 -14.92 4.28
N LYS A 43 2.96 -14.54 3.59
CA LYS A 43 2.89 -14.64 2.12
C LYS A 43 3.88 -13.69 1.46
N LEU A 44 4.07 -12.49 2.02
CA LEU A 44 5.09 -11.55 1.57
C LEU A 44 6.50 -12.14 1.76
N PHE A 45 6.74 -12.79 2.89
CA PHE A 45 8.04 -13.42 3.18
C PHE A 45 8.33 -14.52 2.16
N LYS A 46 7.32 -15.35 1.82
CA LYS A 46 7.46 -16.35 0.75
C LYS A 46 7.71 -15.70 -0.62
N ALA A 47 6.97 -14.64 -0.96
CA ALA A 47 7.13 -13.96 -2.25
C ALA A 47 8.50 -13.28 -2.42
N LEU A 48 9.10 -12.83 -1.33
CA LEU A 48 10.43 -12.23 -1.30
C LEU A 48 11.54 -13.23 -0.97
N ASP A 49 11.21 -14.51 -0.87
CA ASP A 49 12.14 -15.59 -0.55
C ASP A 49 12.98 -15.28 0.71
N ILE A 50 12.26 -14.97 1.79
CA ILE A 50 12.78 -14.67 3.12
C ILE A 50 12.57 -15.89 4.02
N PRO A 51 13.65 -16.46 4.60
CA PRO A 51 13.53 -17.53 5.58
C PRO A 51 12.66 -17.13 6.77
N GLN A 52 11.91 -18.08 7.34
CA GLN A 52 10.95 -17.81 8.42
C GLN A 52 11.41 -18.36 9.76
N ASP A 53 12.46 -19.18 9.77
CA ASP A 53 12.92 -19.91 10.95
C ASP A 53 13.44 -18.99 12.05
N PHE A 54 13.97 -17.82 11.67
CA PHE A 54 14.38 -16.78 12.62
C PHE A 54 13.20 -16.22 13.43
N LEU A 55 11.94 -16.41 13.00
CA LEU A 55 10.76 -15.94 13.74
C LEU A 55 10.44 -16.78 14.98
N ASN A 56 10.99 -17.99 15.09
CA ASN A 56 10.78 -18.90 16.23
C ASN A 56 11.50 -18.44 17.51
N PRO A 57 12.82 -18.13 17.49
CA PRO A 57 13.51 -17.65 18.67
C PRO A 57 13.12 -16.20 19.03
N HIS A 58 13.42 -15.81 20.27
CA HIS A 58 13.07 -14.48 20.78
C HIS A 58 13.68 -13.37 19.89
N PRO A 59 12.96 -12.27 19.57
CA PRO A 59 13.45 -11.21 18.69
C PRO A 59 14.77 -10.54 19.08
N SER A 60 15.18 -10.64 20.34
CA SER A 60 16.50 -10.20 20.82
C SER A 60 17.66 -10.97 20.18
N THR A 61 17.42 -12.18 19.69
CA THR A 61 18.44 -13.05 19.07
C THR A 61 18.63 -12.78 17.58
N TRP A 62 17.71 -12.03 16.95
CA TRP A 62 17.68 -11.86 15.49
C TRP A 62 18.91 -11.16 14.94
N GLU A 63 19.51 -10.21 15.68
CA GLU A 63 20.70 -9.48 15.21
C GLU A 63 21.93 -10.38 15.06
N ASN A 64 21.91 -11.60 15.62
CA ASN A 64 22.96 -12.61 15.47
C ASN A 64 22.58 -13.73 14.47
N ASN A 65 21.37 -13.69 13.91
CA ASN A 65 20.89 -14.70 12.97
C ASN A 65 21.21 -14.27 11.53
N ASN A 66 21.98 -15.09 10.81
CA ASN A 66 22.41 -14.78 9.45
C ASN A 66 21.24 -14.57 8.47
N ASP A 67 20.21 -15.42 8.54
CA ASP A 67 19.03 -15.32 7.67
C ASP A 67 18.30 -13.99 7.87
N PHE A 68 18.17 -13.54 9.13
CA PHE A 68 17.57 -12.25 9.44
C PHE A 68 18.43 -11.10 8.89
N ILE A 69 19.75 -11.15 9.08
CA ILE A 69 20.67 -10.09 8.62
C ILE A 69 20.63 -9.97 7.09
N GLU A 70 20.69 -11.09 6.38
CA GLU A 70 20.64 -11.10 4.92
C GLU A 70 19.28 -10.62 4.39
N SER A 71 18.19 -11.15 4.96
CA SER A 71 16.84 -10.73 4.59
C SER A 71 16.61 -9.26 4.85
N ARG A 72 17.11 -8.72 5.98
CA ARG A 72 17.04 -7.29 6.30
C ARG A 72 17.75 -6.45 5.24
N LYS A 73 18.95 -6.84 4.81
CA LYS A 73 19.69 -6.14 3.73
C LYS A 73 18.90 -6.18 2.42
N ARG A 74 18.33 -7.33 2.07
CA ARG A 74 17.50 -7.49 0.85
C ARG A 74 16.29 -6.56 0.88
N ILE A 75 15.58 -6.49 2.01
CA ILE A 75 14.42 -5.59 2.17
C ILE A 75 14.83 -4.12 2.14
N GLN A 76 15.96 -3.74 2.74
CA GLN A 76 16.47 -2.36 2.70
C GLN A 76 16.82 -1.92 1.27
N ASN A 77 17.28 -2.85 0.43
CA ASN A 77 17.58 -2.60 -0.98
C ASN A 77 16.36 -2.72 -1.89
N LEU A 78 15.19 -3.13 -1.37
CA LEU A 78 13.97 -3.19 -2.14
C LEU A 78 13.54 -1.76 -2.49
N LYS A 79 13.55 -1.42 -3.78
CA LYS A 79 13.04 -0.13 -4.25
C LYS A 79 11.53 -0.12 -4.03
N VAL A 80 11.09 0.48 -2.92
CA VAL A 80 9.68 0.82 -2.70
C VAL A 80 9.39 2.03 -3.60
N VAL A 81 9.24 1.77 -4.90
CA VAL A 81 9.00 2.82 -5.87
C VAL A 81 7.66 3.42 -5.52
N ASN A 82 7.65 4.71 -5.20
CA ASN A 82 6.42 5.47 -5.07
C ASN A 82 5.79 5.74 -6.44
N ASP A 83 5.93 4.80 -7.38
CA ASP A 83 5.63 4.97 -8.81
C ASP A 83 4.16 5.35 -9.00
N ALA A 84 3.26 4.80 -8.19
CA ALA A 84 1.85 5.17 -8.24
C ALA A 84 1.60 6.63 -7.84
N ALA A 85 2.25 7.14 -6.79
CA ALA A 85 2.07 8.53 -6.40
C ALA A 85 2.87 9.49 -7.31
N GLU A 86 4.07 9.12 -7.73
CA GLU A 86 4.86 9.87 -8.72
C GLU A 86 4.11 9.96 -10.05
N ARG A 87 3.49 8.87 -10.50
CA ARG A 87 2.62 8.85 -11.68
C ARG A 87 1.34 9.67 -11.47
N GLY A 88 0.76 9.65 -10.27
CA GLY A 88 -0.38 10.50 -9.93
C GLY A 88 -0.02 11.99 -9.99
N ILE A 89 1.13 12.38 -9.43
CA ILE A 89 1.66 13.74 -9.47
C ILE A 89 1.98 14.15 -10.91
N SER A 90 2.65 13.29 -11.67
CA SER A 90 2.95 13.57 -13.08
C SER A 90 1.67 13.73 -13.90
N LEU A 91 0.65 12.88 -13.69
CA LEU A 91 -0.63 12.97 -14.38
C LEU A 91 -1.33 14.30 -14.10
N ILE A 92 -1.41 14.73 -12.83
CA ILE A 92 -2.06 16.00 -12.49
C ILE A 92 -1.25 17.19 -12.98
N GLN A 93 0.08 17.13 -12.94
CA GLN A 93 0.95 18.17 -13.50
C GLN A 93 0.76 18.30 -15.01
N THR A 94 0.76 17.18 -15.75
CA THR A 94 0.51 17.16 -17.19
C THR A 94 -0.90 17.66 -17.52
N PHE A 95 -1.92 17.21 -16.79
CA PHE A 95 -3.30 17.69 -16.97
C PHE A 95 -3.43 19.19 -16.77
N ASN A 96 -2.83 19.71 -15.68
CA ASN A 96 -2.82 21.14 -15.35
C ASN A 96 -2.06 21.99 -16.37
N GLY A 97 -1.16 21.40 -17.17
CA GLY A 97 -0.39 22.11 -18.19
C GLY A 97 -1.00 22.09 -19.60
N ILE A 98 -1.92 21.17 -19.90
CA ILE A 98 -2.47 20.98 -21.26
C ILE A 98 -3.67 21.89 -21.56
N LEU A 99 -4.59 22.05 -20.61
CA LEU A 99 -5.91 22.64 -20.91
C LEU A 99 -6.00 24.15 -20.63
N THR A 100 -5.61 24.59 -19.43
CA THR A 100 -5.78 25.98 -19.01
C THR A 100 -4.84 26.31 -17.85
N ASN A 101 -4.33 27.55 -17.81
CA ASN A 101 -3.52 28.05 -16.70
C ASN A 101 -4.36 28.75 -15.62
N GLN A 102 -5.68 28.89 -15.82
CA GLN A 102 -6.58 29.52 -14.86
C GLN A 102 -7.05 28.50 -13.81
N GLU A 103 -6.80 28.79 -12.54
CA GLU A 103 -7.08 27.86 -11.43
C GLU A 103 -8.57 27.52 -11.30
N GLU A 104 -9.46 28.51 -11.46
CA GLU A 104 -10.91 28.30 -11.37
C GLU A 104 -11.41 27.28 -12.41
N GLN A 105 -10.88 27.35 -13.64
CA GLN A 105 -11.25 26.42 -14.70
C GLN A 105 -10.72 25.01 -14.43
N LYS A 106 -9.52 24.88 -13.85
CA LYS A 106 -8.98 23.58 -13.41
C LYS A 106 -9.85 22.95 -12.35
N GLN A 107 -10.25 23.73 -11.34
CA GLN A 107 -11.07 23.24 -10.25
C GLN A 107 -12.46 22.80 -10.73
N TYR A 108 -13.07 23.58 -11.63
CA TYR A 108 -14.34 23.21 -12.26
C TYR A 108 -14.21 21.90 -13.05
N LEU A 109 -13.15 21.74 -13.84
CA LEU A 109 -12.92 20.55 -14.65
C LEU A 109 -12.74 19.29 -13.79
N LEU A 110 -12.02 19.40 -12.67
CA LEU A 110 -11.86 18.30 -11.71
C LEU A 110 -13.21 17.86 -11.12
N GLN A 111 -14.08 18.82 -10.78
CA GLN A 111 -15.44 18.51 -10.30
C GLN A 111 -16.27 17.79 -11.36
N VAL A 112 -16.18 18.21 -12.63
CA VAL A 112 -16.88 17.55 -13.74
C VAL A 112 -16.38 16.12 -13.95
N VAL A 113 -15.06 15.90 -13.92
CA VAL A 113 -14.47 14.56 -14.05
C VAL A 113 -14.87 13.66 -12.89
N GLU A 114 -14.89 14.18 -11.66
CA GLU A 114 -15.35 13.43 -10.48
C GLU A 114 -16.82 13.05 -10.59
N GLN A 115 -17.69 13.99 -10.94
CA GLN A 115 -19.12 13.74 -11.16
C GLN A 115 -19.34 12.69 -12.25
N HIS A 116 -18.59 12.76 -13.34
CA HIS A 116 -18.64 11.76 -14.41
C HIS A 116 -18.22 10.37 -13.92
N GLY A 117 -17.14 10.28 -13.13
CA GLY A 117 -16.69 9.02 -12.53
C GLY A 117 -17.69 8.40 -11.55
N GLN A 118 -18.42 9.24 -10.81
CA GLN A 118 -19.52 8.77 -9.95
C GLN A 118 -20.72 8.28 -10.76
N LYS A 119 -21.06 8.97 -11.87
CA LYS A 119 -22.16 8.58 -12.76
C LYS A 119 -21.88 7.28 -13.51
N TYR A 120 -20.60 7.02 -13.84
CA TYR A 120 -20.17 5.82 -14.57
C TYR A 120 -19.09 5.04 -13.80
N PRO A 121 -19.46 4.33 -12.73
CA PRO A 121 -18.51 3.68 -11.81
C PRO A 121 -17.76 2.47 -12.39
N ASN A 122 -18.21 1.95 -13.54
CA ASN A 122 -17.52 0.91 -14.31
C ASN A 122 -17.34 1.41 -15.77
N PRO A 123 -16.33 2.25 -16.03
CA PRO A 123 -16.04 2.73 -17.38
C PRO A 123 -15.23 1.65 -18.12
N ASN A 124 -15.93 0.68 -18.67
CA ASN A 124 -15.38 -0.37 -19.50
C ASN A 124 -15.77 -0.03 -20.95
N ARG A 125 -14.96 -0.39 -21.94
CA ARG A 125 -15.36 -0.22 -23.35
C ARG A 125 -16.71 -0.88 -23.68
N SER A 126 -17.09 -1.91 -22.94
CA SER A 126 -18.35 -2.65 -23.09
C SER A 126 -19.53 -2.04 -22.32
N THR A 127 -19.31 -1.05 -21.46
CA THR A 127 -20.37 -0.38 -20.67
C THR A 127 -20.62 1.05 -21.11
N LEU A 128 -19.76 1.59 -21.99
CA LEU A 128 -20.00 2.82 -22.74
C LEU A 128 -20.79 2.44 -24.00
N ASN A 129 -22.13 2.41 -23.89
CA ASN A 129 -22.98 2.36 -25.07
C ASN A 129 -23.13 3.80 -25.57
N ASP A 130 -22.58 4.09 -26.75
CA ASP A 130 -22.86 5.31 -27.51
C ASP A 130 -24.30 5.31 -28.04
#